data_AF-A0A1W9HT37-F1
#
_entry.id   AF-A0A1W9HT37-F1
#
_cell.length_a   1.000
_cell.length_b   1.000
_cell.length_c   1.000
_cell.angle_alpha   90.00
_cell.angle_beta   90.00
_cell.angle_gamma   90.00
#
_symmetry.space_group_name_H-M   'P 1'
#
loop_
_entity.id
_entity.type
_entity.pdbx_description
1 polymer ?
#
loop_
_entity_poly.entity_id
_entity_poly.type
_entity_poly.pdbx_seq_one_letter_code
_entity_poly.pdbx_strand_id
1 'polypeptide(L)'
;MVTVIVGHRGSGKTSFLHRWMESVRDAEFIDLDEKITLVTGKSASDLFESEGEKSFRHIEKEMFYSIYDSIREKSRNVVIALGAGFDFDLPEDVYVVWAQRETDLMPRTFLNRPRLESDLLPSEEYLLRAETRERKFNDIADEKILFPEGFPLFDERIRRVEERILLSDKIRVSGIITLTSQVLRDNAKFDFWLSRRRNWQDLKYEIRNDLLDQGDLVFALNCTRGGIFSYRQINDAEIPPEIVKSYSSENLTDWAIELGKCPFDSIDILSLHERFENETLNSALKRLECFGKGTEQLKAAPLVQSFAELFEGFEWQQQDPERRSFLPRSMDGRWRWFRVLMKERQNLNYIREGRGVVLDQPSFLEWVGHYNEHNRFAAVLGDPIEHSFTPAYQSNYFYESGTPILRIKVTEGEWDEAIVVLKKLGLKYAAVTSPLKAHAAELVNSSFPINTLYWNETKNIWMGENTDRIGAKKLREEKNGVAVWGGGGVLPSVAEHYPNASFYSASTGKLKSGSEESPEVVVWATGRRNMLMGTWPSSSWKPKKVVDLNYSDDSPGKEYAQLVGAEYFSGLPMFFAQADKQRDFWSRCEC
;
A
#
# COMPACT_ATOMS: atom_id res chain seq x y z
N MET A 1 16.98 -22.16 11.51
CA MET A 1 17.36 -20.79 11.12
C MET A 1 16.55 -19.83 11.98
N VAL A 2 17.14 -18.75 12.50
CA VAL A 2 16.40 -17.73 13.27
C VAL A 2 15.86 -16.69 12.30
N THR A 3 14.55 -16.45 12.35
CA THR A 3 13.88 -15.40 11.56
C THR A 3 13.46 -14.26 12.47
N VAL A 4 13.72 -13.03 12.06
CA VAL A 4 13.32 -11.83 12.79
C VAL A 4 12.38 -10.98 11.96
N ILE A 5 11.26 -10.56 12.55
CA ILE A 5 10.29 -9.66 11.94
C ILE A 5 10.56 -8.23 12.44
N VAL A 6 10.91 -7.34 11.51
CA VAL A 6 11.13 -5.90 11.76
C VAL A 6 10.10 -5.04 11.03
N GLY A 7 10.04 -3.75 11.35
CA GLY A 7 9.14 -2.79 10.71
C GLY A 7 8.61 -1.72 11.64
N HIS A 8 7.97 -0.72 11.03
CA HIS A 8 7.44 0.44 11.74
C HIS A 8 6.34 0.09 12.73
N ARG A 9 6.07 0.99 13.67
CA ARG A 9 4.93 0.82 14.57
C ARG A 9 3.64 0.92 13.75
N GLY A 10 2.70 0.01 13.99
CA GLY A 10 1.47 -0.09 13.20
C GLY A 10 1.61 -0.84 11.86
N SER A 11 2.81 -1.28 11.47
CA SER A 11 2.98 -2.03 10.21
C SER A 11 2.35 -3.44 10.22
N GLY A 12 1.97 -3.94 11.40
CA GLY A 12 1.29 -5.24 11.57
C GLY A 12 2.18 -6.40 11.99
N LYS A 13 3.39 -6.15 12.50
CA LYS A 13 4.36 -7.19 12.95
C LYS A 13 3.76 -8.25 13.88
N THR A 14 3.21 -7.84 15.02
CA THR A 14 2.60 -8.74 16.02
C THR A 14 1.46 -9.54 15.39
N SER A 15 0.57 -8.88 14.64
CA SER A 15 -0.49 -9.58 13.92
C SER A 15 0.05 -10.58 12.90
N PHE A 16 1.14 -10.28 12.20
CA PHE A 16 1.79 -11.18 11.25
C PHE A 16 2.43 -12.38 11.95
N LEU A 17 3.13 -12.15 13.07
CA LEU A 17 3.68 -13.20 13.91
C LEU A 17 2.60 -14.18 14.37
N HIS A 18 1.46 -13.68 14.87
CA HIS A 18 0.37 -14.55 15.31
C HIS A 18 -0.24 -15.36 14.16
N ARG A 19 -0.43 -14.77 12.97
CA ARG A 19 -0.92 -15.53 11.80
C ARG A 19 0.08 -16.61 11.37
N TRP A 20 1.38 -16.33 11.49
CA TRP A 20 2.42 -17.33 11.23
C TRP A 20 2.38 -18.46 12.26
N MET A 21 2.22 -18.13 13.54
CA MET A 21 2.02 -19.10 14.61
C MET A 21 0.78 -19.98 14.41
N GLU A 22 -0.33 -19.41 13.94
CA GLU A 22 -1.55 -20.17 13.60
C GLU A 22 -1.32 -21.16 12.45
N SER A 23 -0.49 -20.78 11.47
CA SER A 23 -0.27 -21.54 10.24
C SER A 23 0.80 -22.63 10.41
N VAL A 24 1.89 -22.35 11.12
CA VAL A 24 3.08 -23.22 11.19
C VAL A 24 3.29 -23.73 12.61
N ARG A 25 3.30 -25.05 12.79
CA ARG A 25 3.44 -25.69 14.12
C ARG A 25 4.88 -26.01 14.53
N ASP A 26 5.77 -26.18 13.55
CA ASP A 26 7.17 -26.59 13.78
C ASP A 26 8.11 -25.38 13.92
N ALA A 27 7.64 -24.33 14.61
CA ALA A 27 8.45 -23.17 14.96
C ALA A 27 8.01 -22.58 16.31
N GLU A 28 8.95 -21.95 17.01
CA GLU A 28 8.66 -21.13 18.19
C GLU A 28 8.43 -19.68 17.74
N PHE A 29 7.37 -19.06 18.26
CA PHE A 29 6.98 -17.70 17.91
C PHE A 29 7.05 -16.80 19.13
N ILE A 30 7.77 -15.70 19.03
CA ILE A 30 8.06 -14.83 20.17
C ILE A 30 7.81 -13.37 19.75
N ASP A 31 6.83 -12.71 20.37
CA ASP A 31 6.78 -11.25 20.37
C ASP A 31 7.67 -10.76 21.53
N LEU A 32 8.74 -10.02 21.20
CA LEU A 32 9.74 -9.65 22.17
C LEU A 32 9.17 -8.69 23.24
N ASP A 33 8.27 -7.79 22.88
CA ASP A 33 7.63 -6.86 23.82
C ASP A 33 6.71 -7.64 24.79
N GLU A 34 5.97 -8.64 24.30
CA GLU A 34 5.16 -9.53 25.15
C GLU A 34 6.04 -10.38 26.08
N LYS A 35 7.16 -10.90 25.57
CA LYS A 35 8.10 -11.70 26.35
C LYS A 35 8.76 -10.91 27.46
N ILE A 36 9.17 -9.66 27.19
CA ILE A 36 9.70 -8.74 28.21
C ILE A 36 8.64 -8.49 29.28
N THR A 37 7.39 -8.22 28.87
CA THR A 37 6.27 -7.99 29.81
C THR A 37 6.05 -9.21 30.70
N LEU A 38 6.07 -10.42 30.13
CA LEU A 38 5.91 -11.66 30.87
C LEU A 38 7.04 -11.90 31.90
N VAL A 39 8.30 -11.62 31.54
CA VAL A 39 9.46 -11.87 32.41
C VAL A 39 9.61 -10.79 33.48
N THR A 40 9.36 -9.52 33.14
CA THR A 40 9.54 -8.40 34.07
C THR A 40 8.31 -8.10 34.93
N GLY A 41 7.12 -8.55 34.50
CA GLY A 41 5.84 -8.18 35.12
C GLY A 41 5.43 -6.72 34.87
N LYS A 42 6.16 -5.98 34.03
CA LYS A 42 5.93 -4.57 33.69
C LYS A 42 5.72 -4.42 32.19
N SER A 43 4.77 -3.59 31.77
CA SER A 43 4.63 -3.30 30.35
C SER A 43 5.79 -2.45 29.84
N ALA A 44 5.97 -2.39 28.52
CA ALA A 44 6.93 -1.46 27.93
C ALA A 44 6.67 -0.01 28.36
N SER A 45 5.41 0.40 28.50
CA SER A 45 5.07 1.75 28.99
C SER A 45 5.53 1.96 30.43
N ASP A 46 5.28 0.99 31.32
CA ASP A 46 5.68 1.07 32.73
C ASP A 46 7.20 1.10 32.89
N LEU A 47 7.94 0.33 32.08
CA LEU A 47 9.40 0.32 32.07
C LEU A 47 9.95 1.67 31.61
N PHE A 48 9.36 2.29 30.58
CA PHE A 48 9.77 3.62 30.13
C PHE A 48 9.52 4.69 31.19
N GLU A 49 8.36 4.66 31.84
CA GLU A 49 7.99 5.64 32.86
C GLU A 49 8.81 5.49 34.15
N SER A 50 9.06 4.25 34.59
CA SER A 50 9.75 3.99 35.85
C SER A 50 11.27 3.94 35.75
N GLU A 51 11.83 3.49 34.62
CA GLU A 51 13.27 3.21 34.46
C GLU A 51 13.92 3.93 33.27
N GLY A 52 13.12 4.57 32.40
CA GLY A 52 13.56 5.30 31.22
C GLY A 52 13.88 4.44 30.01
N GLU A 53 13.97 5.07 28.83
CA GLU A 53 14.19 4.39 27.55
C GLU A 53 15.47 3.55 27.55
N LYS A 54 16.59 4.07 28.07
CA LYS A 54 17.87 3.36 28.06
C LYS A 54 17.82 2.02 28.82
N SER A 55 17.12 1.96 29.95
CA SER A 55 16.94 0.71 30.70
C SER A 55 16.15 -0.30 29.87
N PHE A 56 15.03 0.15 29.29
CA PHE A 56 14.23 -0.70 28.41
C PHE A 56 15.03 -1.24 27.23
N ARG A 57 15.84 -0.41 26.55
CA ARG A 57 16.68 -0.87 25.42
C ARG A 57 17.71 -1.91 25.85
N HIS A 58 18.29 -1.75 27.03
CA HIS A 58 19.20 -2.75 27.57
C HIS A 58 18.47 -4.09 27.82
N ILE A 59 17.29 -4.07 28.44
CA ILE A 59 16.45 -5.25 28.65
C ILE A 59 16.05 -5.90 27.31
N GLU A 60 15.67 -5.10 26.32
CA GLU A 60 15.30 -5.55 24.97
C GLU A 60 16.45 -6.32 24.31
N LYS A 61 17.67 -5.77 24.40
CA LYS A 61 18.88 -6.41 23.87
C LYS A 61 19.22 -7.71 24.61
N GLU A 62 19.30 -7.70 25.94
CA GLU A 62 19.65 -8.87 26.75
C GLU A 62 18.66 -10.01 26.53
N MET A 63 17.35 -9.70 26.47
CA MET A 63 16.31 -10.69 26.20
C MET A 63 16.48 -11.32 24.82
N PHE A 64 16.75 -10.51 23.79
CA PHE A 64 16.96 -11.02 22.43
C PHE A 64 18.15 -11.99 22.36
N TYR A 65 19.31 -11.60 22.87
CA TYR A 65 20.51 -12.46 22.82
C TYR A 65 20.35 -13.72 23.68
N SER A 66 19.72 -13.62 24.86
CA SER A 66 19.40 -14.80 25.68
C SER A 66 18.54 -15.82 24.92
N ILE A 67 17.52 -15.34 24.19
CA ILE A 67 16.67 -16.18 23.35
C ILE A 67 17.50 -16.78 22.21
N TYR A 68 18.19 -15.94 21.45
CA TYR A 68 19.00 -16.33 20.29
C TYR A 68 20.04 -17.42 20.64
N ASP A 69 20.83 -17.22 21.71
CA ASP A 69 21.86 -18.16 22.13
C ASP A 69 21.26 -19.51 22.54
N SER A 70 20.12 -19.50 23.24
CA SER A 70 19.44 -20.73 23.68
C SER A 70 18.87 -21.58 22.54
N ILE A 71 18.63 -20.97 21.38
CA ILE A 71 18.02 -21.60 20.19
C ILE A 71 19.08 -22.20 19.29
N ARG A 72 20.22 -21.52 19.14
CA ARG A 72 21.34 -21.97 18.30
C ARG A 72 21.78 -23.39 18.67
N GLU A 73 21.67 -23.75 19.94
CA GLU A 73 22.02 -25.07 20.48
C GLU A 73 21.00 -26.19 20.16
N LYS A 74 19.76 -25.86 19.76
CA LYS A 74 18.64 -26.81 19.70
C LYS A 74 18.11 -27.12 18.30
N SER A 75 18.69 -26.54 17.25
CA SER A 75 18.26 -26.70 15.84
C SER A 75 16.75 -26.48 15.62
N ARG A 76 16.15 -25.52 16.32
CA ARG A 76 14.71 -25.16 16.17
C ARG A 76 14.54 -23.98 15.21
N ASN A 77 13.42 -23.94 14.49
CA ASN A 77 13.01 -22.75 13.77
C ASN A 77 12.33 -21.81 14.75
N VAL A 78 12.78 -20.56 14.79
CA VAL A 78 12.22 -19.54 15.68
C VAL A 78 11.97 -18.27 14.89
N VAL A 79 10.81 -17.67 15.15
CA VAL A 79 10.40 -16.39 14.56
C VAL A 79 10.20 -15.39 15.70
N ILE A 80 10.93 -14.29 15.66
CA ILE A 80 10.92 -13.26 16.71
C ILE A 80 10.43 -11.93 16.11
N ALA A 81 9.36 -11.34 16.64
CA ALA A 81 8.96 -9.98 16.29
C ALA A 81 9.62 -8.97 17.23
N LEU A 82 10.30 -7.97 16.67
CA LEU A 82 10.97 -6.91 17.43
C LEU A 82 10.12 -5.65 17.56
N GLY A 83 10.35 -4.89 18.63
CA GLY A 83 9.84 -3.54 18.77
C GLY A 83 10.39 -2.62 17.67
N ALA A 84 9.56 -1.67 17.19
CA ALA A 84 9.96 -0.76 16.11
C ALA A 84 11.17 0.15 16.44
N GLY A 85 11.55 0.23 17.71
CA GLY A 85 12.64 1.07 18.18
C GLY A 85 13.91 0.32 18.60
N PHE A 86 14.02 -0.99 18.35
CA PHE A 86 15.19 -1.76 18.76
C PHE A 86 16.51 -1.11 18.26
N ASP A 87 17.54 -1.10 19.09
CA ASP A 87 18.76 -0.30 18.90
C ASP A 87 20.07 -1.10 18.97
N PHE A 88 19.99 -2.42 18.84
CA PHE A 88 21.14 -3.32 18.76
C PHE A 88 21.31 -3.92 17.34
N ASP A 89 22.49 -4.48 17.10
CA ASP A 89 22.84 -5.19 15.86
C ASP A 89 22.32 -6.62 15.90
N LEU A 90 21.82 -7.12 14.78
CA LEU A 90 21.40 -8.52 14.66
C LEU A 90 22.59 -9.39 14.25
N PRO A 91 22.70 -10.62 14.77
CA PRO A 91 23.69 -11.59 14.28
C PRO A 91 23.57 -11.82 12.77
N GLU A 92 24.70 -12.03 12.10
CA GLU A 92 24.76 -12.12 10.63
C GLU A 92 23.93 -13.29 10.06
N ASP A 93 23.79 -14.38 10.81
CA ASP A 93 23.04 -15.59 10.41
C ASP A 93 21.52 -15.50 10.63
N VAL A 94 21.03 -14.38 11.15
CA VAL A 94 19.59 -14.11 11.27
C VAL A 94 19.02 -13.72 9.91
N TYR A 95 17.88 -14.32 9.58
CA TYR A 95 17.08 -13.95 8.41
C TYR A 95 16.05 -12.90 8.78
N VAL A 96 16.07 -11.75 8.12
CA VAL A 96 15.24 -10.60 8.49
C VAL A 96 14.10 -10.40 7.51
N VAL A 97 12.86 -10.52 8.00
CA VAL A 97 11.62 -10.21 7.28
C VAL A 97 11.13 -8.83 7.70
N TRP A 98 11.04 -7.91 6.74
CA TRP A 98 10.52 -6.57 6.99
C TRP A 98 9.03 -6.49 6.62
N ALA A 99 8.18 -6.35 7.64
CA ALA A 99 6.76 -6.09 7.52
C ALA A 99 6.50 -4.59 7.34
N GLN A 100 5.95 -4.23 6.18
CA GLN A 100 5.77 -2.87 5.71
C GLN A 100 4.31 -2.56 5.37
N ARG A 101 3.97 -1.26 5.39
CA ARG A 101 2.79 -0.68 4.74
C ARG A 101 3.19 0.53 3.91
N GLU A 102 2.40 0.86 2.89
CA GLU A 102 2.63 2.06 2.07
C GLU A 102 2.61 3.34 2.91
N THR A 103 1.78 3.35 3.96
CA THR A 103 1.60 4.51 4.84
C THR A 103 2.60 4.55 6.00
N ASP A 104 3.62 3.69 6.02
CA ASP A 104 4.60 3.63 7.14
C ASP A 104 5.44 4.91 7.28
N LEU A 105 5.61 5.67 6.20
CA LEU A 105 6.28 6.98 6.24
C LEU A 105 5.32 8.16 6.41
N MET A 106 4.02 7.89 6.52
CA MET A 106 3.03 8.92 6.83
C MET A 106 2.95 9.11 8.35
N PRO A 107 2.54 10.30 8.83
CA PRO A 107 2.45 10.54 10.26
C PRO A 107 1.48 9.55 10.93
N ARG A 108 1.80 9.09 12.15
CA ARG A 108 0.95 8.18 12.92
C ARG A 108 0.88 8.60 14.38
N THR A 109 -0.30 8.52 14.96
CA THR A 109 -0.52 8.78 16.39
C THR A 109 -0.91 7.50 17.11
N PHE A 110 -0.23 7.20 18.21
CA PHE A 110 -0.50 6.03 19.04
C PHE A 110 -0.81 6.46 20.48
N LEU A 111 -1.95 6.00 20.99
CA LEU A 111 -2.45 6.36 22.32
C LEU A 111 -1.92 5.44 23.45
N ASN A 112 -1.29 4.32 23.11
CA ASN A 112 -0.97 3.24 24.05
C ASN A 112 0.51 3.18 24.50
N ARG A 113 1.31 4.24 24.30
CA ARG A 113 2.70 4.32 24.81
C ARG A 113 3.03 5.76 25.20
N PRO A 114 3.86 5.97 26.24
CA PRO A 114 4.34 7.30 26.59
C PRO A 114 5.04 7.99 25.41
N ARG A 115 4.90 9.32 25.37
CA ARG A 115 5.62 10.21 24.45
C ARG A 115 7.07 10.33 24.90
N LEU A 116 8.02 10.27 23.98
CA LEU A 116 9.44 10.51 24.29
C LEU A 116 9.77 11.99 24.23
N GLU A 117 9.13 12.72 23.31
CA GLU A 117 9.35 14.15 23.09
C GLU A 117 8.03 14.90 23.32
N SER A 118 7.78 15.32 24.56
CA SER A 118 6.54 16.03 24.91
C SER A 118 6.36 17.36 24.18
N ASP A 119 7.46 17.96 23.74
CA ASP A 119 7.47 19.27 23.07
C ASP A 119 7.05 19.19 21.60
N LEU A 120 7.02 17.98 21.02
CA LEU A 120 6.60 17.74 19.65
C LEU A 120 5.13 17.29 19.60
N LEU A 121 4.50 17.50 18.45
CA LEU A 121 3.25 16.81 18.16
C LEU A 121 3.51 15.28 18.03
N PRO A 122 2.56 14.42 18.43
CA PRO A 122 2.69 12.96 18.28
C PRO A 122 3.10 12.51 16.87
N SER A 123 2.53 13.16 15.86
CA SER A 123 2.84 12.90 14.46
C SER A 123 4.27 13.30 14.08
N GLU A 124 4.76 14.42 14.59
CA GLU A 124 6.13 14.90 14.38
C GLU A 124 7.15 14.00 15.06
N GLU A 125 6.87 13.54 16.28
CA GLU A 125 7.73 12.59 17.00
C GLU A 125 7.87 11.26 16.25
N TYR A 126 6.79 10.80 15.62
CA TYR A 126 6.83 9.62 14.75
C TYR A 126 7.75 9.85 13.54
N LEU A 127 7.55 10.96 12.83
CA LEU A 127 8.29 11.29 11.62
C LEU A 127 9.79 11.51 11.89
N LEU A 128 10.15 12.07 13.05
CA LEU A 128 11.55 12.28 13.46
C LEU A 128 12.41 11.02 13.37
N ARG A 129 11.80 9.84 13.60
CA ARG A 129 12.49 8.54 13.60
C ARG A 129 12.17 7.70 12.37
N ALA A 130 11.20 8.11 11.54
CA ALA A 130 10.68 7.30 10.44
C ALA A 130 11.76 7.04 9.37
N GLU A 131 12.44 8.07 8.88
CA GLU A 131 13.45 7.90 7.82
C GLU A 131 14.68 7.10 8.28
N THR A 132 15.14 7.32 9.51
CA THR A 132 16.27 6.57 10.09
C THR A 132 15.92 5.11 10.26
N ARG A 133 14.69 4.80 10.71
CA ARG A 133 14.18 3.42 10.81
C ARG A 133 14.00 2.78 9.44
N GLU A 134 13.46 3.52 8.48
CA GLU A 134 13.28 3.03 7.10
C GLU A 134 14.62 2.60 6.51
N ARG A 135 15.65 3.43 6.64
CA ARG A 135 17.02 3.08 6.21
C ARG A 135 17.55 1.87 6.96
N LYS A 136 17.50 1.87 8.30
CA LYS A 136 17.95 0.73 9.11
C LYS A 136 17.28 -0.58 8.68
N PHE A 137 15.95 -0.59 8.55
CA PHE A 137 15.21 -1.79 8.16
C PHE A 137 15.52 -2.19 6.72
N ASN A 138 15.66 -1.23 5.80
CA ASN A 138 16.07 -1.52 4.44
C ASN A 138 17.46 -2.16 4.40
N ASP A 139 18.41 -1.67 5.19
CA ASP A 139 19.80 -2.13 5.17
C ASP A 139 19.95 -3.53 5.77
N ILE A 140 19.05 -3.96 6.66
CA ILE A 140 19.11 -5.28 7.28
C ILE A 140 18.12 -6.29 6.70
N ALA A 141 17.14 -5.89 5.89
CA ALA A 141 16.09 -6.80 5.40
C ALA A 141 16.58 -7.76 4.31
N ASP A 142 16.27 -9.04 4.49
CA ASP A 142 16.47 -10.12 3.50
C ASP A 142 15.19 -10.42 2.70
N GLU A 143 14.03 -10.22 3.32
CA GLU A 143 12.71 -10.35 2.69
C GLU A 143 11.84 -9.16 3.06
N LYS A 144 11.04 -8.68 2.11
CA LYS A 144 10.13 -7.55 2.33
C LYS A 144 8.69 -7.95 2.02
N ILE A 145 7.81 -7.74 2.97
CA ILE A 145 6.37 -8.01 2.82
C ILE A 145 5.62 -6.69 2.97
N LEU A 146 4.90 -6.30 1.92
CA LEU A 146 4.10 -5.08 1.90
C LEU A 146 2.62 -5.42 2.06
N PHE A 147 2.07 -5.13 3.23
CA PHE A 147 0.68 -5.40 3.55
C PHE A 147 -0.25 -4.31 3.00
N PRO A 148 -1.39 -4.68 2.40
CA PRO A 148 -2.44 -3.73 2.05
C PRO A 148 -3.03 -3.03 3.28
N GLU A 149 -3.55 -1.81 3.11
CA GLU A 149 -4.23 -1.12 4.21
C GLU A 149 -5.54 -1.81 4.59
N GLY A 150 -5.79 -1.91 5.90
CA GLY A 150 -6.92 -2.66 6.46
C GLY A 150 -6.67 -4.17 6.56
N PHE A 151 -5.60 -4.73 5.98
CA PHE A 151 -5.24 -6.14 6.16
C PHE A 151 -4.71 -6.41 7.59
N PRO A 152 -5.03 -7.55 8.25
CA PRO A 152 -5.86 -8.68 7.80
C PRO A 152 -7.35 -8.58 8.14
N LEU A 153 -7.83 -7.41 8.60
CA LEU A 153 -9.16 -7.29 9.22
C LEU A 153 -10.31 -7.71 8.30
N PHE A 154 -10.12 -7.63 6.98
CA PHE A 154 -11.22 -7.74 6.02
C PHE A 154 -10.99 -8.69 4.84
N ASP A 155 -9.74 -8.96 4.46
CA ASP A 155 -9.43 -9.72 3.24
C ASP A 155 -8.99 -11.15 3.58
N GLU A 156 -9.98 -12.05 3.69
CA GLU A 156 -9.72 -13.48 3.94
C GLU A 156 -8.90 -14.13 2.83
N ARG A 157 -8.91 -13.59 1.62
CA ARG A 157 -8.26 -14.22 0.47
C ARG A 157 -6.77 -13.93 0.48
N ILE A 158 -6.39 -12.68 0.72
CA ILE A 158 -4.99 -12.35 0.98
C ILE A 158 -4.49 -13.13 2.20
N ARG A 159 -5.34 -13.32 3.22
CA ARG A 159 -4.99 -14.18 4.37
C ARG A 159 -4.73 -15.63 3.94
N ARG A 160 -5.58 -16.23 3.11
CA ARG A 160 -5.38 -17.61 2.60
C ARG A 160 -4.14 -17.72 1.72
N VAL A 161 -3.82 -16.70 0.91
CA VAL A 161 -2.59 -16.70 0.12
C VAL A 161 -1.37 -16.58 1.02
N GLU A 162 -1.39 -15.65 1.98
CA GLU A 162 -0.35 -15.52 3.02
C GLU A 162 -0.15 -16.85 3.76
N GLU A 163 -1.20 -17.50 4.23
CA GLU A 163 -1.15 -18.80 4.90
C GLU A 163 -0.45 -19.86 4.01
N ARG A 164 -0.81 -19.95 2.73
CA ARG A 164 -0.14 -20.86 1.78
C ARG A 164 1.34 -20.53 1.61
N ILE A 165 1.71 -19.26 1.58
CA ILE A 165 3.13 -18.85 1.51
C ILE A 165 3.87 -19.30 2.78
N LEU A 166 3.27 -19.09 3.96
CA LEU A 166 3.86 -19.48 5.23
C LEU A 166 4.01 -21.00 5.37
N LEU A 167 3.05 -21.77 4.83
CA LEU A 167 3.10 -23.23 4.73
C LEU A 167 4.03 -23.75 3.63
N SER A 168 4.61 -22.86 2.82
CA SER A 168 5.37 -23.22 1.62
C SER A 168 4.55 -24.05 0.62
N ASP A 169 3.24 -23.83 0.55
CA ASP A 169 2.35 -24.47 -0.42
C ASP A 169 2.58 -23.94 -1.84
N LYS A 170 2.14 -24.72 -2.83
CA LYS A 170 2.09 -24.27 -4.22
C LYS A 170 1.12 -23.11 -4.35
N ILE A 171 1.53 -22.03 -5.00
CA ILE A 171 0.67 -20.90 -5.37
C ILE A 171 0.95 -20.50 -6.81
N ARG A 172 -0.07 -20.05 -7.55
CA ARG A 172 0.13 -19.47 -8.89
C ARG A 172 0.38 -17.98 -8.76
N VAL A 173 1.53 -17.52 -9.28
CA VAL A 173 1.91 -16.12 -9.22
C VAL A 173 1.83 -15.48 -10.60
N SER A 174 2.39 -16.09 -11.64
CA SER A 174 2.37 -15.55 -13.01
C SER A 174 2.85 -14.08 -13.09
N GLY A 175 3.96 -13.78 -12.41
CA GLY A 175 4.54 -12.43 -12.34
C GLY A 175 6.06 -12.45 -12.46
N ILE A 176 6.65 -11.28 -12.71
CA ILE A 176 8.09 -11.08 -12.89
C ILE A 176 8.62 -10.22 -11.74
N ILE A 177 9.60 -10.73 -10.99
CA ILE A 177 10.32 -9.97 -9.95
C ILE A 177 11.67 -9.52 -10.51
N THR A 178 11.95 -8.22 -10.47
CA THR A 178 13.28 -7.68 -10.79
C THR A 178 14.22 -7.90 -9.60
N LEU A 179 15.34 -8.58 -9.83
CA LEU A 179 16.36 -8.79 -8.81
C LEU A 179 17.16 -7.51 -8.56
N THR A 180 17.58 -7.33 -7.30
CA THR A 180 18.37 -6.17 -6.85
C THR A 180 19.52 -6.67 -5.98
N SER A 181 20.61 -5.90 -5.90
CA SER A 181 21.78 -6.25 -5.08
C SER A 181 21.44 -6.51 -3.62
N GLN A 182 20.37 -5.89 -3.11
CA GLN A 182 19.92 -6.14 -1.74
C GLN A 182 19.58 -7.61 -1.48
N VAL A 183 18.92 -8.28 -2.43
CA VAL A 183 18.50 -9.69 -2.26
C VAL A 183 19.68 -10.65 -2.52
N LEU A 184 20.72 -10.20 -3.22
CA LEU A 184 21.89 -11.00 -3.61
C LEU A 184 23.09 -10.85 -2.65
N ARG A 185 23.04 -9.92 -1.69
CA ARG A 185 24.13 -9.57 -0.77
C ARG A 185 24.76 -10.73 0.02
N ASP A 186 23.99 -11.81 0.24
CA ASP A 186 24.43 -12.99 0.99
C ASP A 186 23.86 -14.24 0.30
N ASN A 187 24.75 -15.12 -0.15
CA ASN A 187 24.37 -16.31 -0.92
C ASN A 187 23.48 -17.27 -0.12
N ALA A 188 23.75 -17.48 1.18
CA ALA A 188 22.98 -18.41 1.99
C ALA A 188 21.56 -17.87 2.25
N LYS A 189 21.43 -16.56 2.46
CA LYS A 189 20.13 -15.91 2.62
C LYS A 189 19.38 -15.82 1.31
N PHE A 190 20.08 -15.62 0.19
CA PHE A 190 19.48 -15.68 -1.14
C PHE A 190 18.95 -17.07 -1.47
N ASP A 191 19.71 -18.13 -1.17
CA ASP A 191 19.26 -19.51 -1.33
C ASP A 191 18.01 -19.78 -0.47
N PHE A 192 17.97 -19.27 0.76
CA PHE A 192 16.79 -19.35 1.60
C PHE A 192 15.60 -18.56 1.00
N TRP A 193 15.83 -17.34 0.51
CA TRP A 193 14.82 -16.53 -0.18
C TRP A 193 14.26 -17.24 -1.41
N LEU A 194 15.11 -17.84 -2.25
CA LEU A 194 14.70 -18.65 -3.40
C LEU A 194 13.90 -19.88 -2.97
N SER A 195 14.33 -20.57 -1.91
CA SER A 195 13.66 -21.77 -1.42
C SER A 195 12.21 -21.52 -1.02
N ARG A 196 11.91 -20.36 -0.42
CA ARG A 196 10.56 -19.90 -0.04
C ARG A 196 9.66 -19.63 -1.26
N ARG A 197 10.26 -19.43 -2.43
CA ARG A 197 9.58 -19.12 -3.70
C ARG A 197 9.57 -20.30 -4.67
N ARG A 198 10.16 -21.44 -4.30
CA ARG A 198 10.25 -22.64 -5.16
C ARG A 198 8.87 -23.17 -5.60
N ASN A 199 7.87 -22.99 -4.75
CA ASN A 199 6.50 -23.45 -5.00
C ASN A 199 5.62 -22.38 -5.66
N TRP A 200 6.19 -21.23 -6.06
CA TRP A 200 5.47 -20.16 -6.75
C TRP A 200 5.49 -20.43 -8.26
N GLN A 201 4.38 -20.93 -8.77
CA GLN A 201 4.22 -21.30 -10.17
C GLN A 201 4.18 -20.06 -11.06
N ASP A 202 4.78 -20.19 -12.24
CA ASP A 202 4.88 -19.16 -13.28
C ASP A 202 5.58 -17.86 -12.81
N LEU A 203 6.30 -17.90 -11.69
CA LEU A 203 7.16 -16.79 -11.26
C LEU A 203 8.42 -16.75 -12.14
N LYS A 204 8.75 -15.56 -12.65
CA LYS A 204 10.00 -15.31 -13.39
C LYS A 204 10.84 -14.27 -12.66
N TYR A 205 12.14 -14.26 -12.93
CA TYR A 205 13.07 -13.27 -12.42
C TYR A 205 13.61 -12.42 -13.57
N GLU A 206 13.58 -11.09 -13.42
CA GLU A 206 14.27 -10.17 -14.33
C GLU A 206 15.63 -9.79 -13.74
N ILE A 207 16.69 -10.00 -14.52
CA ILE A 207 18.06 -9.60 -14.23
C ILE A 207 18.37 -8.40 -15.12
N ARG A 208 18.78 -7.29 -14.51
CA ARG A 208 19.02 -6.02 -15.20
C ARG A 208 20.48 -5.62 -15.09
N ASN A 209 21.12 -5.36 -16.23
CA ASN A 209 22.53 -5.04 -16.28
C ASN A 209 22.88 -3.63 -15.75
N ASP A 210 21.89 -2.78 -15.48
CA ASP A 210 22.07 -1.44 -14.89
C ASP A 210 21.80 -1.38 -13.38
N LEU A 211 21.24 -2.44 -12.80
CA LEU A 211 20.87 -2.47 -11.37
C LEU A 211 21.80 -3.33 -10.51
N LEU A 212 22.60 -4.18 -11.13
CA LEU A 212 23.46 -5.15 -10.48
C LEU A 212 24.89 -4.92 -10.93
N ASP A 213 25.84 -5.09 -10.01
CA ASP A 213 27.26 -5.12 -10.36
C ASP A 213 27.65 -6.44 -11.06
N GLN A 214 28.87 -6.51 -11.58
CA GLN A 214 29.37 -7.69 -12.29
C GLN A 214 29.26 -8.99 -11.47
N GLY A 215 29.56 -8.94 -10.17
CA GLY A 215 29.54 -10.12 -9.30
C GLY A 215 28.11 -10.63 -9.12
N ASP A 216 27.20 -9.72 -8.78
CA ASP A 216 25.78 -9.99 -8.63
C ASP A 216 25.13 -10.49 -9.93
N LEU A 217 25.51 -9.91 -11.08
CA LEU A 217 25.01 -10.32 -12.40
C LEU A 217 25.38 -11.77 -12.70
N VAL A 218 26.67 -12.11 -12.57
CA VAL A 218 27.15 -13.47 -12.83
C VAL A 218 26.51 -14.45 -11.86
N PHE A 219 26.39 -14.09 -10.58
CA PHE A 219 25.73 -14.92 -9.57
C PHE A 219 24.25 -15.16 -9.90
N ALA A 220 23.49 -14.11 -10.20
CA ALA A 220 22.07 -14.21 -10.54
C ALA A 220 21.81 -15.04 -11.81
N LEU A 221 22.65 -14.88 -12.84
CA LEU A 221 22.55 -15.66 -14.09
C LEU A 221 22.84 -17.16 -13.86
N ASN A 222 23.72 -17.49 -12.91
CA ASN A 222 24.01 -18.89 -12.59
C ASN A 222 22.92 -19.54 -11.71
N CYS A 223 22.34 -18.80 -10.77
CA CYS A 223 21.42 -19.35 -9.78
C CYS A 223 19.94 -19.30 -10.20
N THR A 224 19.58 -18.54 -11.23
CA THR A 224 18.20 -18.46 -11.72
C THR A 224 18.00 -19.15 -13.07
N ARG A 225 16.77 -19.61 -13.31
CA ARG A 225 16.31 -20.21 -14.58
C ARG A 225 14.86 -19.76 -14.84
N GLY A 226 14.42 -19.79 -16.10
CA GLY A 226 13.08 -19.36 -16.52
C GLY A 226 12.81 -17.84 -16.41
N GLY A 227 13.86 -17.01 -16.48
CA GLY A 227 13.83 -15.56 -16.28
C GLY A 227 13.94 -14.71 -17.55
N ILE A 228 14.25 -13.43 -17.35
CA ILE A 228 14.46 -12.41 -18.38
C ILE A 228 15.78 -11.70 -18.10
N PHE A 229 16.68 -11.67 -19.08
CA PHE A 229 17.86 -10.81 -19.04
C PHE A 229 17.60 -9.50 -19.79
N SER A 230 17.72 -8.37 -19.10
CA SER A 230 17.33 -7.04 -19.59
C SER A 230 18.52 -6.12 -19.74
N TYR A 231 18.77 -5.69 -20.98
CA TYR A 231 19.76 -4.68 -21.33
C TYR A 231 19.17 -3.28 -21.18
N ARG A 232 19.80 -2.47 -20.33
CA ARG A 232 19.45 -1.07 -20.04
C ARG A 232 20.63 -0.12 -20.13
N GLN A 233 21.84 -0.67 -20.27
CA GLN A 233 23.06 0.06 -20.58
C GLN A 233 23.94 -0.74 -21.54
N ILE A 234 24.75 -0.04 -22.33
CA ILE A 234 25.79 -0.65 -23.17
C ILE A 234 27.04 -0.79 -22.30
N ASN A 235 27.28 -1.98 -21.75
CA ASN A 235 28.54 -2.32 -21.10
C ASN A 235 29.08 -3.62 -21.72
N ASP A 236 30.03 -3.49 -22.65
CA ASP A 236 30.64 -4.61 -23.37
C ASP A 236 31.63 -5.43 -22.51
N ALA A 237 32.02 -4.92 -21.34
CA ALA A 237 33.21 -5.39 -20.61
C ALA A 237 32.95 -6.16 -19.31
N GLU A 238 31.70 -6.30 -18.86
CA GLU A 238 31.43 -6.77 -17.50
C GLU A 238 30.89 -8.20 -17.41
N ILE A 239 30.23 -8.74 -18.43
CA ILE A 239 29.67 -10.10 -18.35
C ILE A 239 30.32 -10.99 -19.40
N PRO A 240 30.90 -12.14 -19.01
CA PRO A 240 31.47 -13.08 -19.97
C PRO A 240 30.39 -13.50 -21.00
N PRO A 241 30.61 -13.27 -22.31
CA PRO A 241 29.59 -13.51 -23.35
C PRO A 241 29.03 -14.94 -23.34
N GLU A 242 29.83 -15.91 -22.93
CA GLU A 242 29.44 -17.31 -22.77
C GLU A 242 28.37 -17.51 -21.70
N ILE A 243 28.40 -16.76 -20.60
CA ILE A 243 27.42 -16.87 -19.52
C ILE A 243 26.08 -16.31 -20.00
N VAL A 244 26.11 -15.14 -20.64
CA VAL A 244 24.90 -14.53 -21.21
C VAL A 244 24.32 -15.44 -22.28
N LYS A 245 25.14 -15.95 -23.20
CA LYS A 245 24.70 -16.86 -24.26
C LYS A 245 24.10 -18.15 -23.71
N SER A 246 24.72 -18.71 -22.67
CA SER A 246 24.22 -19.90 -21.97
C SER A 246 22.86 -19.61 -21.32
N TYR A 247 22.73 -18.50 -20.60
CA TYR A 247 21.48 -18.11 -19.96
C TYR A 247 20.38 -17.86 -20.99
N SER A 248 20.64 -17.02 -21.99
CA SER A 248 19.66 -16.66 -23.03
C SER A 248 19.23 -17.83 -23.92
N SER A 249 19.91 -18.98 -23.89
CA SER A 249 19.47 -20.18 -24.62
C SER A 249 18.21 -20.83 -24.03
N GLU A 250 17.90 -20.55 -22.77
CA GLU A 250 16.74 -21.09 -22.03
C GLU A 250 15.86 -19.98 -21.42
N ASN A 251 16.19 -18.71 -21.65
CA ASN A 251 15.59 -17.55 -21.01
C ASN A 251 15.35 -16.41 -22.01
N LEU A 252 14.44 -15.49 -21.67
CA LEU A 252 14.12 -14.37 -22.55
C LEU A 252 15.16 -13.26 -22.45
N THR A 253 15.31 -12.53 -23.54
CA THR A 253 16.17 -11.35 -23.67
C THR A 253 15.34 -10.10 -23.94
N ASP A 254 15.65 -9.00 -23.26
CA ASP A 254 14.96 -7.72 -23.38
C ASP A 254 15.95 -6.59 -23.71
N TRP A 255 15.82 -6.00 -24.90
CA TRP A 255 16.63 -4.87 -25.35
C TRP A 255 15.84 -3.57 -25.32
N ALA A 256 16.33 -2.61 -24.54
CA ALA A 256 15.81 -1.25 -24.50
C ALA A 256 16.19 -0.49 -25.79
N ILE A 257 15.20 0.03 -26.51
CA ILE A 257 15.44 0.74 -27.78
C ILE A 257 16.18 2.07 -27.60
N GLU A 258 16.25 2.58 -26.36
CA GLU A 258 17.07 3.71 -25.96
C GLU A 258 18.57 3.47 -26.21
N LEU A 259 19.00 2.20 -26.23
CA LEU A 259 20.39 1.80 -26.50
C LEU A 259 20.73 1.84 -28.01
N GLY A 260 19.78 2.21 -28.85
CA GLY A 260 19.91 2.19 -30.30
C GLY A 260 19.64 0.80 -30.90
N LYS A 261 20.22 0.56 -32.08
CA LYS A 261 19.99 -0.68 -32.82
C LYS A 261 20.56 -1.87 -32.03
N CYS A 262 19.71 -2.87 -31.78
CA CYS A 262 20.12 -4.11 -31.15
C CYS A 262 21.26 -4.77 -31.97
N PRO A 263 22.40 -5.10 -31.35
CA PRO A 263 23.52 -5.72 -32.03
C PRO A 263 23.34 -7.24 -32.24
N PHE A 264 22.32 -7.84 -31.62
CA PHE A 264 22.05 -9.28 -31.70
C PHE A 264 21.15 -9.61 -32.89
N ASP A 265 21.39 -10.77 -33.52
CA ASP A 265 20.59 -11.24 -34.67
C ASP A 265 19.12 -11.53 -34.29
N SER A 266 18.87 -11.89 -33.03
CA SER A 266 17.54 -12.13 -32.48
C SER A 266 17.42 -11.58 -31.06
N ILE A 267 16.24 -11.05 -30.72
CA ILE A 267 15.87 -10.60 -29.39
C ILE A 267 14.40 -10.94 -29.16
N ASP A 268 14.04 -11.39 -27.96
CA ASP A 268 12.66 -11.83 -27.65
C ASP A 268 11.75 -10.64 -27.36
N ILE A 269 12.26 -9.67 -26.60
CA ILE A 269 11.54 -8.47 -26.17
C ILE A 269 12.30 -7.22 -26.64
N LEU A 270 11.60 -6.32 -27.31
CA LEU A 270 12.04 -4.93 -27.46
C LEU A 270 11.22 -4.03 -26.56
N SER A 271 11.90 -3.14 -25.84
CA SER A 271 11.28 -2.31 -24.81
C SER A 271 11.56 -0.82 -24.97
N LEU A 272 10.61 -0.02 -24.50
CA LEU A 272 10.65 1.44 -24.45
C LEU A 272 10.39 1.88 -23.00
N HIS A 273 11.27 2.69 -22.44
CA HIS A 273 11.18 3.24 -21.09
C HIS A 273 11.14 4.77 -21.12
N GLU A 274 11.87 5.40 -22.03
CA GLU A 274 12.04 6.85 -22.08
C GLU A 274 11.54 7.44 -23.41
N ARG A 275 10.94 8.62 -23.29
CA ARG A 275 10.51 9.43 -24.42
C ARG A 275 11.63 10.39 -24.81
N PHE A 276 11.73 10.73 -26.09
CA PHE A 276 12.53 11.89 -26.48
C PHE A 276 11.90 13.17 -25.95
N GLU A 277 12.71 14.23 -25.87
CA GLU A 277 12.23 15.54 -25.44
C GLU A 277 11.07 16.00 -26.35
N ASN A 278 9.95 16.42 -25.73
CA ASN A 278 8.71 16.82 -26.41
C ASN A 278 8.02 15.73 -27.26
N GLU A 279 8.43 14.46 -27.14
CA GLU A 279 7.77 13.34 -27.83
C GLU A 279 6.44 12.99 -27.13
N THR A 280 5.37 12.89 -27.91
CA THR A 280 4.08 12.39 -27.42
C THR A 280 4.15 10.89 -27.15
N LEU A 281 3.28 10.37 -26.27
CA LEU A 281 3.20 8.93 -26.03
C LEU A 281 2.99 8.15 -27.34
N ASN A 282 2.06 8.59 -28.20
CA ASN A 282 1.78 7.96 -29.50
C ASN A 282 3.03 7.81 -30.36
N SER A 283 3.81 8.90 -30.45
CA SER A 283 5.03 8.91 -31.25
C SER A 283 6.04 7.91 -30.72
N ALA A 284 6.21 7.85 -29.39
CA ALA A 284 7.12 6.90 -28.75
C ALA A 284 6.66 5.45 -28.96
N LEU A 285 5.37 5.17 -28.86
CA LEU A 285 4.79 3.83 -29.12
C LEU A 285 4.98 3.42 -30.60
N LYS A 286 4.72 4.32 -31.54
CA LYS A 286 5.00 4.08 -32.97
C LYS A 286 6.47 3.83 -33.24
N ARG A 287 7.36 4.53 -32.54
CA ARG A 287 8.81 4.28 -32.62
C ARG A 287 9.15 2.87 -32.14
N LEU A 288 8.61 2.44 -30.99
CA LEU A 288 8.76 1.06 -30.52
C LEU A 288 8.28 0.04 -31.55
N GLU A 289 7.13 0.26 -32.19
CA GLU A 289 6.62 -0.62 -33.25
C GLU A 289 7.52 -0.67 -34.48
N CYS A 290 8.08 0.48 -34.88
CA CYS A 290 8.98 0.57 -36.03
C CYS A 290 10.26 -0.24 -35.81
N PHE A 291 10.86 -0.11 -34.62
CA PHE A 291 12.02 -0.92 -34.22
C PHE A 291 11.64 -2.39 -34.03
N GLY A 292 10.42 -2.61 -33.54
CA GLY A 292 9.87 -3.90 -33.15
C GLY A 292 9.47 -4.84 -34.26
N LYS A 293 9.64 -4.50 -35.54
CA LYS A 293 9.17 -5.35 -36.65
C LYS A 293 9.87 -6.72 -36.64
N GLY A 294 9.11 -7.80 -36.46
CA GLY A 294 9.62 -9.17 -36.44
C GLY A 294 10.00 -9.70 -35.05
N THR A 295 9.97 -8.88 -34.00
CA THR A 295 10.21 -9.30 -32.61
C THR A 295 8.98 -9.96 -31.99
N GLU A 296 9.16 -10.93 -31.10
CA GLU A 296 8.04 -11.67 -30.48
C GLU A 296 7.21 -10.83 -29.50
N GLN A 297 7.83 -9.92 -28.75
CA GLN A 297 7.17 -9.09 -27.74
C GLN A 297 7.62 -7.62 -27.80
N LEU A 298 6.67 -6.71 -27.59
CA LEU A 298 6.89 -5.27 -27.43
C LEU A 298 6.47 -4.83 -26.02
N LYS A 299 7.38 -4.19 -25.29
CA LYS A 299 7.18 -3.73 -23.92
C LYS A 299 7.27 -2.21 -23.84
N ALA A 300 6.15 -1.53 -23.62
CA ALA A 300 6.14 -0.10 -23.36
C ALA A 300 6.00 0.16 -21.86
N ALA A 301 7.03 0.73 -21.24
CA ALA A 301 7.04 1.17 -19.85
C ALA A 301 7.38 2.68 -19.68
N PRO A 302 6.69 3.61 -20.38
CA PRO A 302 6.98 5.04 -20.28
C PRO A 302 6.42 5.68 -19.00
N LEU A 303 6.93 6.87 -18.67
CA LEU A 303 6.23 7.77 -17.75
C LEU A 303 4.92 8.26 -18.38
N VAL A 304 3.82 8.16 -17.62
CA VAL A 304 2.46 8.56 -18.04
C VAL A 304 1.98 9.69 -17.15
N GLN A 305 1.53 10.78 -17.76
CA GLN A 305 1.24 12.04 -17.07
C GLN A 305 -0.25 12.28 -16.82
N SER A 306 -1.14 11.65 -17.59
CA SER A 306 -2.60 11.86 -17.52
C SER A 306 -3.39 10.58 -17.74
N PHE A 307 -4.69 10.63 -17.45
CA PHE A 307 -5.60 9.52 -17.75
C PHE A 307 -5.77 9.33 -19.27
N ALA A 308 -5.66 10.40 -20.06
CA ALA A 308 -5.69 10.34 -21.51
C ALA A 308 -4.48 9.58 -22.08
N GLU A 309 -3.27 9.88 -21.60
CA GLU A 309 -2.07 9.11 -21.96
C GLU A 309 -2.20 7.65 -21.50
N LEU A 310 -2.73 7.40 -20.30
CA LEU A 310 -2.98 6.04 -19.81
C LEU A 310 -3.92 5.27 -20.75
N PHE A 311 -5.02 5.90 -21.19
CA PHE A 311 -5.98 5.30 -22.10
C PHE A 311 -5.39 5.06 -23.48
N GLU A 312 -4.57 5.98 -23.99
CA GLU A 312 -3.89 5.84 -25.27
C GLU A 312 -2.93 4.62 -25.27
N GLY A 313 -2.15 4.44 -24.20
CA GLY A 313 -1.29 3.27 -24.05
C GLY A 313 -2.08 1.97 -23.87
N PHE A 314 -3.24 2.03 -23.21
CA PHE A 314 -4.18 0.91 -23.16
C PHE A 314 -4.70 0.54 -24.56
N GLU A 315 -5.16 1.50 -25.36
CA GLU A 315 -5.64 1.25 -26.73
C GLU A 315 -4.54 0.66 -27.61
N TRP A 316 -3.31 1.16 -27.49
CA TRP A 316 -2.15 0.58 -28.17
C TRP A 316 -1.94 -0.90 -27.79
N GLN A 317 -2.05 -1.24 -26.52
CA GLN A 317 -1.92 -2.61 -26.04
C GLN A 317 -3.07 -3.50 -26.56
N GLN A 318 -4.30 -3.00 -26.58
CA GLN A 318 -5.49 -3.73 -27.02
C GLN A 318 -5.47 -4.09 -28.52
N GLN A 319 -4.71 -3.37 -29.34
CA GLN A 319 -4.56 -3.69 -30.77
C GLN A 319 -3.80 -5.00 -31.02
N ASP A 320 -2.93 -5.43 -30.11
CA ASP A 320 -2.17 -6.68 -30.22
C ASP A 320 -1.81 -7.22 -28.82
N PRO A 321 -2.80 -7.71 -28.04
CA PRO A 321 -2.62 -8.02 -26.61
C PRO A 321 -1.63 -9.15 -26.31
N GLU A 322 -1.46 -10.06 -27.27
CA GLU A 322 -0.54 -11.20 -27.17
C GLU A 322 0.91 -10.76 -27.39
N ARG A 323 1.16 -9.62 -28.04
CA ARG A 323 2.49 -9.13 -28.36
C ARG A 323 2.88 -7.88 -27.59
N ARG A 324 1.90 -7.06 -27.20
CA ARG A 324 2.12 -5.77 -26.58
C ARG A 324 1.84 -5.84 -25.09
N SER A 325 2.79 -5.36 -24.31
CA SER A 325 2.64 -5.14 -22.87
C SER A 325 2.81 -3.66 -22.57
N PHE A 326 1.82 -3.04 -21.92
CA PHE A 326 1.83 -1.65 -21.50
C PHE A 326 1.90 -1.55 -19.98
N LEU A 327 3.00 -0.97 -19.51
CA LEU A 327 3.43 -0.94 -18.12
C LEU A 327 3.67 0.51 -17.69
N PRO A 328 2.61 1.32 -17.52
CA PRO A 328 2.74 2.74 -17.22
C PRO A 328 3.55 2.97 -15.94
N ARG A 329 4.39 3.99 -15.96
CA ARG A 329 5.18 4.46 -14.80
C ARG A 329 4.75 5.87 -14.39
N SER A 330 4.95 6.18 -13.13
CA SER A 330 4.79 7.49 -12.51
C SER A 330 5.82 7.66 -11.40
N MET A 331 6.00 8.90 -10.95
CA MET A 331 6.92 9.19 -9.85
C MET A 331 6.36 8.81 -8.47
N ASP A 332 5.04 8.65 -8.35
CA ASP A 332 4.34 8.40 -7.08
C ASP A 332 3.61 7.05 -7.04
N GLY A 333 3.72 6.23 -8.10
CA GLY A 333 3.05 4.92 -8.17
C GLY A 333 1.55 4.99 -8.45
N ARG A 334 1.02 6.13 -8.90
CA ARG A 334 -0.42 6.34 -9.10
C ARG A 334 -1.07 5.41 -10.14
N TRP A 335 -0.31 4.81 -11.05
CA TRP A 335 -0.81 3.89 -12.08
C TRP A 335 -0.71 2.42 -11.70
N ARG A 336 -0.32 2.12 -10.46
CA ARG A 336 -0.27 0.76 -9.93
C ARG A 336 -1.57 -0.01 -10.10
N TRP A 337 -2.71 0.63 -9.84
CA TRP A 337 -4.03 0.01 -10.00
C TRP A 337 -4.28 -0.46 -11.43
N PHE A 338 -3.75 0.26 -12.43
CA PHE A 338 -3.91 -0.11 -13.83
C PHE A 338 -3.11 -1.38 -14.13
N ARG A 339 -1.91 -1.53 -13.57
CA ARG A 339 -1.13 -2.78 -13.73
C ARG A 339 -1.83 -3.99 -13.12
N VAL A 340 -2.51 -3.78 -11.99
CA VAL A 340 -3.36 -4.80 -11.37
C VAL A 340 -4.56 -5.11 -12.26
N LEU A 341 -5.23 -4.09 -12.82
CA LEU A 341 -6.34 -4.26 -13.77
C LEU A 341 -5.92 -5.00 -15.05
N MET A 342 -4.67 -4.86 -15.47
CA MET A 342 -4.11 -5.56 -16.63
C MET A 342 -3.57 -6.96 -16.31
N LYS A 343 -3.73 -7.43 -15.07
CA LYS A 343 -3.36 -8.80 -14.69
C LYS A 343 -3.98 -9.81 -15.64
N GLU A 344 -3.13 -10.67 -16.20
CA GLU A 344 -3.47 -11.74 -17.16
C GLU A 344 -4.05 -11.24 -18.51
N ARG A 345 -4.01 -9.93 -18.79
CA ARG A 345 -4.42 -9.34 -20.08
C ARG A 345 -3.25 -8.95 -20.99
N GLN A 346 -2.04 -9.25 -20.54
CA GLN A 346 -0.77 -9.05 -21.24
C GLN A 346 0.25 -10.06 -20.72
N ASN A 347 1.26 -10.38 -21.52
CA ASN A 347 2.25 -11.42 -21.19
C ASN A 347 3.25 -11.00 -20.12
N LEU A 348 3.67 -9.74 -20.13
CA LEU A 348 4.68 -9.25 -19.20
C LEU A 348 4.01 -8.49 -18.06
N ASN A 349 4.07 -9.06 -16.86
CA ASN A 349 3.55 -8.43 -15.65
C ASN A 349 4.61 -8.42 -14.56
N TYR A 350 5.05 -7.21 -14.22
CA TYR A 350 6.08 -6.99 -13.22
C TYR A 350 5.46 -6.69 -11.87
N ILE A 351 5.94 -7.38 -10.83
CA ILE A 351 5.51 -7.24 -9.45
C ILE A 351 6.72 -6.90 -8.57
N ARG A 352 6.47 -6.36 -7.38
CA ARG A 352 7.53 -6.02 -6.43
C ARG A 352 7.33 -6.64 -5.06
N GLU A 353 8.46 -6.87 -4.41
CA GLU A 353 8.56 -7.09 -2.97
C GLU A 353 9.00 -5.79 -2.30
N GLY A 354 8.34 -5.42 -1.19
CA GLY A 354 8.51 -4.11 -0.57
C GLY A 354 8.27 -2.95 -1.52
N ARG A 355 9.13 -1.92 -1.48
CA ARG A 355 8.99 -0.72 -2.33
C ARG A 355 9.39 -0.92 -3.79
N GLY A 356 10.20 -1.93 -4.11
CA GLY A 356 10.66 -2.22 -5.48
C GLY A 356 11.46 -1.10 -6.14
N VAL A 357 11.78 -1.29 -7.43
CA VAL A 357 12.49 -0.31 -8.28
C VAL A 357 11.52 0.64 -8.96
N VAL A 358 10.31 0.17 -9.29
CA VAL A 358 9.26 0.94 -9.94
C VAL A 358 8.00 0.92 -9.07
N LEU A 359 7.57 2.08 -8.58
CA LEU A 359 6.46 2.19 -7.63
C LEU A 359 5.11 1.71 -8.19
N ASP A 360 4.90 1.83 -9.51
CA ASP A 360 3.69 1.35 -10.18
C ASP A 360 3.63 -0.18 -10.31
N GLN A 361 4.70 -0.92 -10.03
CA GLN A 361 4.59 -2.37 -9.91
C GLN A 361 3.68 -2.69 -8.71
N PRO A 362 2.66 -3.54 -8.86
CA PRO A 362 1.87 -3.98 -7.72
C PRO A 362 2.73 -4.76 -6.73
N SER A 363 2.42 -4.63 -5.45
CA SER A 363 3.05 -5.48 -4.45
C SER A 363 2.67 -6.94 -4.70
N PHE A 364 3.52 -7.86 -4.27
CA PHE A 364 3.23 -9.29 -4.40
C PHE A 364 1.86 -9.67 -3.81
N LEU A 365 1.53 -9.21 -2.60
CA LEU A 365 0.23 -9.51 -1.97
C LEU A 365 -0.95 -8.86 -2.71
N GLU A 366 -0.79 -7.64 -3.22
CA GLU A 366 -1.81 -7.03 -4.10
C GLU A 366 -2.01 -7.88 -5.36
N TRP A 367 -0.93 -8.32 -5.99
CA TRP A 367 -0.96 -9.09 -7.22
C TRP A 367 -1.66 -10.43 -7.07
N VAL A 368 -1.25 -11.25 -6.09
CA VAL A 368 -1.82 -12.59 -5.88
C VAL A 368 -3.22 -12.56 -5.28
N GLY A 369 -3.55 -11.53 -4.49
CA GLY A 369 -4.89 -11.32 -3.94
C GLY A 369 -5.91 -10.81 -4.96
N HIS A 370 -5.44 -10.33 -6.11
CA HIS A 370 -6.31 -9.80 -7.16
C HIS A 370 -6.79 -10.85 -8.16
N TYR A 371 -7.99 -10.61 -8.66
CA TYR A 371 -8.73 -11.45 -9.59
C TYR A 371 -9.31 -10.53 -10.66
N ASN A 372 -9.40 -11.04 -11.88
CA ASN A 372 -9.76 -10.21 -13.02
C ASN A 372 -10.57 -11.02 -14.02
N GLU A 373 -11.73 -11.51 -13.57
CA GLU A 373 -12.56 -12.42 -14.37
C GLU A 373 -13.44 -11.67 -15.38
N HIS A 374 -13.57 -10.35 -15.23
CA HIS A 374 -14.45 -9.52 -16.05
C HIS A 374 -13.78 -8.22 -16.49
N ASN A 375 -14.27 -7.67 -17.61
CA ASN A 375 -13.89 -6.34 -18.12
C ASN A 375 -14.47 -5.18 -17.30
N ARG A 376 -14.85 -5.41 -16.04
CA ARG A 376 -15.46 -4.42 -15.16
C ARG A 376 -14.75 -4.40 -13.82
N PHE A 377 -14.71 -3.24 -13.18
CA PHE A 377 -14.12 -3.10 -11.85
C PHE A 377 -14.89 -2.12 -10.98
N ALA A 378 -14.70 -2.26 -9.68
CA ALA A 378 -15.08 -1.32 -8.64
C ALA A 378 -13.87 -0.48 -8.23
N ALA A 379 -14.10 0.73 -7.70
CA ALA A 379 -13.01 1.54 -7.19
C ALA A 379 -13.39 2.36 -5.96
N VAL A 380 -12.36 2.81 -5.23
CA VAL A 380 -12.45 4.01 -4.39
C VAL A 380 -11.66 5.14 -5.06
N LEU A 381 -12.29 6.32 -5.19
CA LEU A 381 -11.76 7.49 -5.88
C LEU A 381 -11.54 8.64 -4.88
N GLY A 382 -10.36 9.27 -4.89
CA GLY A 382 -10.06 10.44 -4.06
C GLY A 382 -8.58 10.84 -4.05
N ASP A 383 -8.24 11.87 -3.26
CA ASP A 383 -6.87 12.33 -3.04
C ASP A 383 -6.75 13.07 -1.67
N PRO A 384 -5.96 12.57 -0.69
CA PRO A 384 -5.19 11.32 -0.70
C PRO A 384 -6.10 10.08 -0.60
N ILE A 385 -5.55 8.91 -0.94
CA ILE A 385 -6.34 7.66 -1.04
C ILE A 385 -5.65 6.45 -0.39
N GLU A 386 -4.38 6.60 -0.02
CA GLU A 386 -3.47 5.55 0.43
C GLU A 386 -3.97 4.86 1.70
N HIS A 387 -4.62 5.59 2.61
CA HIS A 387 -5.17 5.07 3.86
C HIS A 387 -6.50 4.32 3.72
N SER A 388 -7.14 4.35 2.54
CA SER A 388 -8.50 3.82 2.39
C SER A 388 -8.57 2.32 2.64
N PHE A 389 -9.41 1.90 3.59
CA PHE A 389 -9.72 0.49 3.84
C PHE A 389 -10.75 -0.08 2.87
N THR A 390 -11.31 0.74 1.97
CA THR A 390 -12.37 0.33 1.05
C THR A 390 -12.00 -0.90 0.21
N PRO A 391 -10.81 -1.01 -0.41
CA PRO A 391 -10.46 -2.20 -1.17
C PRO A 391 -10.47 -3.47 -0.32
N ALA A 392 -9.87 -3.44 0.87
CA ALA A 392 -9.85 -4.58 1.77
C ALA A 392 -11.26 -4.91 2.28
N TYR A 393 -12.04 -3.90 2.69
CA TYR A 393 -13.38 -4.08 3.25
C TYR A 393 -14.37 -4.62 2.22
N GLN A 394 -14.37 -4.10 1.00
CA GLN A 394 -15.29 -4.51 -0.07
C GLN A 394 -14.80 -5.74 -0.86
N SER A 395 -13.59 -6.23 -0.59
CA SER A 395 -12.96 -7.33 -1.34
C SER A 395 -13.85 -8.57 -1.43
N ASN A 396 -14.44 -9.01 -0.33
CA ASN A 396 -15.29 -10.20 -0.27
C ASN A 396 -16.62 -10.00 -1.00
N TYR A 397 -17.22 -8.80 -0.92
CA TYR A 397 -18.49 -8.50 -1.61
C TYR A 397 -18.36 -8.64 -3.13
N PHE A 398 -17.28 -8.10 -3.70
CA PHE A 398 -17.07 -8.18 -5.14
C PHE A 398 -16.45 -9.51 -5.62
N TYR A 399 -15.96 -10.33 -4.68
CA TYR A 399 -15.32 -11.60 -5.02
C TYR A 399 -16.30 -12.56 -5.67
N GLU A 400 -17.53 -12.63 -5.14
CA GLU A 400 -18.59 -13.48 -5.68
C GLU A 400 -18.94 -13.14 -7.14
N SER A 401 -18.77 -11.87 -7.52
CA SER A 401 -19.06 -11.38 -8.87
C SER A 401 -17.83 -11.23 -9.75
N GLY A 402 -16.67 -11.79 -9.36
CA GLY A 402 -15.44 -11.71 -10.16
C GLY A 402 -14.93 -10.28 -10.45
N THR A 403 -15.45 -9.27 -9.73
CA THR A 403 -15.21 -7.86 -10.00
C THR A 403 -14.07 -7.31 -9.13
N PRO A 404 -12.91 -6.96 -9.70
CA PRO A 404 -11.85 -6.36 -8.90
C PRO A 404 -12.27 -5.03 -8.25
N ILE A 405 -11.80 -4.77 -7.01
CA ILE A 405 -11.89 -3.44 -6.40
C ILE A 405 -10.51 -2.78 -6.30
N LEU A 406 -10.42 -1.56 -6.82
CA LEU A 406 -9.16 -0.83 -6.99
C LEU A 406 -9.14 0.48 -6.19
N ARG A 407 -7.93 0.94 -5.90
CA ARG A 407 -7.69 2.23 -5.28
C ARG A 407 -7.14 3.18 -6.32
N ILE A 408 -7.84 4.26 -6.62
CA ILE A 408 -7.48 5.15 -7.72
C ILE A 408 -7.40 6.60 -7.22
N LYS A 409 -6.20 7.17 -7.32
CA LYS A 409 -5.96 8.57 -7.01
C LYS A 409 -6.51 9.44 -8.13
N VAL A 410 -7.46 10.31 -7.79
CA VAL A 410 -8.08 11.29 -8.69
C VAL A 410 -8.17 12.61 -7.94
N THR A 411 -7.55 13.64 -8.50
CA THR A 411 -7.66 15.01 -7.97
C THR A 411 -8.90 15.72 -8.55
N GLU A 412 -9.33 16.84 -7.95
CA GLU A 412 -10.46 17.63 -8.47
C GLU A 412 -10.23 18.06 -9.93
N GLY A 413 -9.02 18.54 -10.25
CA GLY A 413 -8.67 19.01 -11.59
C GLY A 413 -8.60 17.90 -12.66
N GLU A 414 -8.58 16.63 -12.25
CA GLU A 414 -8.54 15.49 -13.18
C GLU A 414 -9.91 14.82 -13.33
N TRP A 415 -10.92 15.19 -12.53
CA TRP A 415 -12.18 14.46 -12.41
C TRP A 415 -12.85 14.20 -13.77
N ASP A 416 -13.02 15.25 -14.58
CA ASP A 416 -13.75 15.18 -15.85
C ASP A 416 -13.09 14.21 -16.84
N GLU A 417 -11.75 14.19 -16.88
CA GLU A 417 -11.00 13.27 -17.72
C GLU A 417 -11.02 11.85 -17.13
N ALA A 418 -10.74 11.74 -15.83
CA ALA A 418 -10.61 10.48 -15.12
C ALA A 418 -11.90 9.66 -15.18
N ILE A 419 -13.06 10.26 -14.91
CA ILE A 419 -14.32 9.51 -14.87
C ILE A 419 -14.69 8.95 -16.25
N VAL A 420 -14.38 9.67 -17.33
CA VAL A 420 -14.60 9.22 -18.70
C VAL A 420 -13.68 8.06 -19.04
N VAL A 421 -12.38 8.19 -18.75
CA VAL A 421 -11.39 7.13 -19.01
C VAL A 421 -11.69 5.89 -18.19
N LEU A 422 -11.94 6.04 -16.88
CA LEU A 422 -12.25 4.93 -15.99
C LEU A 422 -13.51 4.19 -16.44
N LYS A 423 -14.56 4.90 -16.90
CA LYS A 423 -15.74 4.28 -17.49
C LYS A 423 -15.38 3.43 -18.71
N LYS A 424 -14.55 3.95 -19.63
CA LYS A 424 -14.10 3.22 -20.82
C LYS A 424 -13.27 1.98 -20.47
N LEU A 425 -12.51 2.03 -19.37
CA LEU A 425 -11.75 0.90 -18.84
C LEU A 425 -12.61 -0.12 -18.08
N GLY A 426 -13.90 0.19 -17.82
CA GLY A 426 -14.84 -0.72 -17.18
C GLY A 426 -15.25 -0.38 -15.74
N LEU A 427 -15.03 0.84 -15.26
CA LEU A 427 -15.50 1.26 -13.93
C LEU A 427 -17.03 1.16 -13.87
N LYS A 428 -17.52 0.28 -12.99
CA LYS A 428 -18.96 0.07 -12.77
C LYS A 428 -19.45 0.57 -11.41
N TYR A 429 -18.63 0.44 -10.37
CA TYR A 429 -18.97 0.84 -9.00
C TYR A 429 -17.89 1.76 -8.46
N ALA A 430 -18.26 2.87 -7.83
CA ALA A 430 -17.27 3.72 -7.18
C ALA A 430 -17.72 4.20 -5.80
N ALA A 431 -16.89 3.96 -4.79
CA ALA A 431 -16.90 4.77 -3.59
C ALA A 431 -16.14 6.07 -3.86
N VAL A 432 -16.70 7.21 -3.46
CA VAL A 432 -16.12 8.53 -3.71
C VAL A 432 -15.80 9.19 -2.36
N THR A 433 -14.54 9.53 -2.15
CA THR A 433 -14.09 10.23 -0.93
C THR A 433 -13.65 11.66 -1.26
N SER A 434 -13.22 12.40 -0.23
CA SER A 434 -12.68 13.75 -0.38
C SER A 434 -11.55 13.76 -1.42
N PRO A 435 -11.47 14.81 -2.27
CA PRO A 435 -12.37 15.98 -2.37
C PRO A 435 -13.57 15.80 -3.33
N LEU A 436 -13.76 14.63 -3.93
CA LEU A 436 -14.54 14.45 -5.16
C LEU A 436 -16.07 14.37 -4.99
N LYS A 437 -16.59 14.39 -3.76
CA LYS A 437 -18.03 14.17 -3.49
C LYS A 437 -18.96 15.22 -4.13
N ALA A 438 -18.46 16.44 -4.33
CA ALA A 438 -19.19 17.51 -5.01
C ALA A 438 -19.27 17.24 -6.52
N HIS A 439 -18.15 16.92 -7.15
CA HIS A 439 -18.11 16.53 -8.56
C HIS A 439 -18.95 15.28 -8.86
N ALA A 440 -18.96 14.31 -7.95
CA ALA A 440 -19.86 13.14 -8.06
C ALA A 440 -21.34 13.52 -7.95
N ALA A 441 -21.68 14.57 -7.20
CA ALA A 441 -23.04 15.08 -7.12
C ALA A 441 -23.46 15.77 -8.42
N GLU A 442 -22.58 16.58 -9.01
CA GLU A 442 -22.80 17.21 -10.32
C GLU A 442 -23.03 16.16 -11.41
N LEU A 443 -22.22 15.09 -11.43
CA LEU A 443 -22.32 14.00 -12.39
C LEU A 443 -23.70 13.33 -12.42
N VAL A 444 -24.41 13.29 -11.28
CA VAL A 444 -25.75 12.68 -11.16
C VAL A 444 -26.86 13.71 -10.93
N ASN A 445 -26.58 14.99 -11.12
CA ASN A 445 -27.51 16.11 -10.90
C ASN A 445 -28.14 16.15 -9.49
N SER A 446 -27.34 15.88 -8.45
CA SER A 446 -27.75 15.93 -7.04
C SER A 446 -27.39 17.26 -6.39
N SER A 447 -28.30 17.81 -5.57
CA SER A 447 -28.00 18.97 -4.70
C SER A 447 -27.24 18.61 -3.43
N PHE A 448 -27.05 17.32 -3.16
CA PHE A 448 -26.33 16.82 -1.99
C PHE A 448 -25.05 16.09 -2.41
N PRO A 449 -23.97 16.14 -1.61
CA PRO A 449 -22.73 15.41 -1.88
C PRO A 449 -22.99 13.91 -2.08
N ILE A 450 -22.31 13.31 -3.05
CA ILE A 450 -22.44 11.89 -3.40
C ILE A 450 -21.13 11.17 -3.08
N ASN A 451 -21.21 10.09 -2.30
CA ASN A 451 -20.04 9.27 -1.93
C ASN A 451 -20.10 7.87 -2.54
N THR A 452 -21.11 7.57 -3.36
CA THR A 452 -21.33 6.25 -3.94
C THR A 452 -21.92 6.40 -5.34
N LEU A 453 -21.27 5.81 -6.35
CA LEU A 453 -21.68 5.85 -7.75
C LEU A 453 -21.85 4.43 -8.30
N TYR A 454 -22.74 4.33 -9.29
CA TYR A 454 -22.97 3.13 -10.10
C TYR A 454 -23.20 3.53 -11.57
N TRP A 455 -22.51 2.86 -12.49
CA TRP A 455 -22.73 3.03 -13.92
C TRP A 455 -23.81 2.06 -14.41
N ASN A 456 -24.96 2.61 -14.82
CA ASN A 456 -26.02 1.82 -15.43
C ASN A 456 -25.80 1.77 -16.95
N GLU A 457 -25.24 0.67 -17.44
CA GLU A 457 -24.95 0.48 -18.87
C GLU A 457 -26.20 0.53 -19.75
N THR A 458 -27.30 -0.10 -19.30
CA THR A 458 -28.57 -0.16 -20.07
C THR A 458 -29.17 1.23 -20.29
N LYS A 459 -29.11 2.09 -19.26
CA LYS A 459 -29.60 3.47 -19.32
C LYS A 459 -28.54 4.46 -19.80
N ASN A 460 -27.28 4.04 -19.88
CA ASN A 460 -26.12 4.88 -20.18
C ASN A 460 -26.04 6.13 -19.29
N ILE A 461 -26.28 5.96 -17.97
CA ILE A 461 -26.22 7.04 -16.97
C ILE A 461 -25.48 6.59 -15.71
N TRP A 462 -24.90 7.57 -15.02
CA TRP A 462 -24.45 7.41 -13.64
C TRP A 462 -25.62 7.56 -12.68
N MET A 463 -25.68 6.68 -11.69
CA MET A 463 -26.56 6.77 -10.52
C MET A 463 -25.70 7.00 -9.28
N GLY A 464 -26.24 7.69 -8.27
CA GLY A 464 -25.49 7.95 -7.05
C GLY A 464 -26.35 7.99 -5.79
N GLU A 465 -25.72 7.70 -4.65
CA GLU A 465 -26.33 7.77 -3.33
C GLU A 465 -25.34 8.37 -2.31
N ASN A 466 -25.87 9.03 -1.28
CA ASN A 466 -25.10 9.48 -0.11
C ASN A 466 -25.30 8.50 1.05
N THR A 467 -24.29 7.69 1.29
CA THR A 467 -24.28 6.69 2.36
C THR A 467 -23.66 7.20 3.67
N ASP A 468 -22.99 8.35 3.65
CA ASP A 468 -22.44 8.99 4.86
C ASP A 468 -23.54 9.27 5.89
N ARG A 469 -24.77 9.57 5.45
CA ARG A 469 -25.92 9.81 6.34
C ARG A 469 -26.22 8.61 7.24
N ILE A 470 -26.09 7.40 6.70
CA ILE A 470 -26.28 6.17 7.47
C ILE A 470 -25.07 5.90 8.36
N GLY A 471 -23.87 6.16 7.85
CA GLY A 471 -22.64 6.09 8.62
C GLY A 471 -22.66 7.00 9.86
N ALA A 472 -23.09 8.26 9.70
CA ALA A 472 -23.14 9.25 10.77
C ALA A 472 -24.02 8.80 11.95
N LYS A 473 -25.10 8.04 11.70
CA LYS A 473 -25.97 7.48 12.74
C LYS A 473 -25.28 6.45 13.65
N LYS A 474 -24.11 5.94 13.25
CA LYS A 474 -23.28 5.04 14.08
C LYS A 474 -22.23 5.78 14.91
N LEU A 475 -22.12 7.11 14.76
CA LEU A 475 -21.32 7.91 15.66
C LEU A 475 -21.94 7.91 17.05
N ARG A 476 -21.09 8.08 18.06
CA ARG A 476 -21.52 8.10 19.46
C ARG A 476 -22.54 9.22 19.69
N GLU A 477 -23.67 8.89 20.30
CA GLU A 477 -24.69 9.88 20.64
C GLU A 477 -24.21 10.77 21.78
N GLU A 478 -24.30 12.08 21.60
CA GLU A 478 -23.94 13.08 22.62
C GLU A 478 -24.97 14.22 22.53
N LYS A 479 -25.59 14.59 23.65
CA LYS A 479 -26.77 15.45 23.65
C LYS A 479 -26.47 16.95 23.73
N ASN A 480 -25.40 17.33 24.44
CA ASN A 480 -25.04 18.73 24.74
C ASN A 480 -23.51 18.90 24.70
N GLY A 481 -23.03 20.14 24.58
CA GLY A 481 -21.61 20.44 24.67
C GLY A 481 -20.79 19.95 23.47
N VAL A 482 -21.41 19.84 22.29
CA VAL A 482 -20.77 19.29 21.09
C VAL A 482 -20.28 20.42 20.18
N ALA A 483 -18.98 20.40 19.86
CA ALA A 483 -18.40 21.22 18.80
C ALA A 483 -17.90 20.36 17.64
N VAL A 484 -18.30 20.68 16.41
CA VAL A 484 -17.83 20.02 15.19
C VAL A 484 -16.70 20.86 14.59
N TRP A 485 -15.52 20.25 14.43
CA TRP A 485 -14.33 20.91 13.88
C TRP A 485 -14.10 20.51 12.41
N GLY A 486 -14.44 21.40 11.47
CA GLY A 486 -14.29 21.16 10.03
C GLY A 486 -15.54 20.60 9.36
N GLY A 487 -15.38 19.64 8.44
CA GLY A 487 -16.48 18.77 7.98
C GLY A 487 -16.88 18.81 6.51
N GLY A 488 -16.34 19.70 5.67
CA GLY A 488 -16.50 19.67 4.20
C GLY A 488 -17.82 19.07 3.67
N GLY A 489 -17.73 18.04 2.83
CA GLY A 489 -18.88 17.33 2.25
C GLY A 489 -19.64 16.37 3.18
N VAL A 490 -19.17 16.14 4.42
CA VAL A 490 -19.85 15.27 5.40
C VAL A 490 -20.68 16.06 6.41
N LEU A 491 -20.56 17.39 6.42
CA LEU A 491 -21.30 18.30 7.31
C LEU A 491 -22.81 18.05 7.34
N PRO A 492 -23.52 17.88 6.22
CA PRO A 492 -24.96 17.67 6.25
C PRO A 492 -25.36 16.44 7.07
N SER A 493 -24.63 15.33 6.92
CA SER A 493 -24.86 14.08 7.64
C SER A 493 -24.55 14.22 9.13
N VAL A 494 -23.49 14.96 9.48
CA VAL A 494 -23.10 15.21 10.87
C VAL A 494 -24.08 16.16 11.56
N ALA A 495 -24.58 17.17 10.87
CA ALA A 495 -25.54 18.12 11.41
C ALA A 495 -26.91 17.49 11.69
N GLU A 496 -27.32 16.50 10.89
CA GLU A 496 -28.51 15.70 11.20
C GLU A 496 -28.34 14.87 12.48
N HIS A 497 -27.13 14.32 12.72
CA HIS A 497 -26.85 13.51 13.90
C HIS A 497 -26.63 14.35 15.18
N TYR A 498 -26.02 15.54 15.05
CA TYR A 498 -25.81 16.49 16.15
C TYR A 498 -26.49 17.84 15.87
N PRO A 499 -27.83 17.92 15.96
CA PRO A 499 -28.58 19.12 15.56
C PRO A 499 -28.29 20.36 16.42
N ASN A 500 -27.83 20.17 17.66
CA ASN A 500 -27.51 21.26 18.59
C ASN A 500 -26.01 21.58 18.66
N ALA A 501 -25.18 21.01 17.77
CA ALA A 501 -23.74 21.24 17.79
C ALA A 501 -23.37 22.65 17.32
N SER A 502 -22.21 23.12 17.78
CA SER A 502 -21.58 24.33 17.25
C SER A 502 -20.54 23.95 16.20
N PHE A 503 -20.57 24.63 15.06
CA PHE A 503 -19.75 24.27 13.90
C PHE A 503 -18.62 25.27 13.72
N TYR A 504 -17.40 24.76 13.63
CA TYR A 504 -16.19 25.55 13.50
C TYR A 504 -15.48 25.29 12.18
N SER A 505 -14.90 26.33 11.60
CA SER A 505 -14.04 26.19 10.43
C SER A 505 -12.65 25.72 10.85
N ALA A 506 -12.25 24.52 10.42
CA ALA A 506 -10.88 24.04 10.67
C ALA A 506 -9.80 24.91 10.01
N SER A 507 -10.13 25.66 8.95
CA SER A 507 -9.18 26.54 8.26
C SER A 507 -8.95 27.89 8.96
N THR A 508 -9.93 28.39 9.71
CA THR A 508 -9.87 29.76 10.28
C THR A 508 -10.11 29.79 11.79
N GLY A 509 -10.51 28.69 12.39
CA GLY A 509 -10.93 28.58 13.78
C GLY A 509 -12.22 29.31 14.12
N LYS A 510 -12.90 29.93 13.14
CA LYS A 510 -14.11 30.73 13.38
C LYS A 510 -15.34 29.85 13.54
N LEU A 511 -16.19 30.23 14.50
CA LEU A 511 -17.54 29.71 14.66
C LEU A 511 -18.38 30.08 13.43
N LYS A 512 -19.01 29.09 12.80
CA LYS A 512 -19.93 29.23 11.68
C LYS A 512 -21.38 29.28 12.14
N SER A 513 -21.74 28.45 13.12
CA SER A 513 -23.10 28.36 13.69
C SER A 513 -23.06 27.71 15.06
N GLY A 514 -24.06 28.00 15.90
CA GLY A 514 -24.09 27.57 17.30
C GLY A 514 -23.52 28.63 18.26
N SER A 515 -23.17 28.22 19.47
CA SER A 515 -22.70 29.11 20.54
C SER A 515 -21.82 28.43 21.60
N GLU A 516 -21.36 27.20 21.35
CA GLU A 516 -20.59 26.42 22.31
C GLU A 516 -19.12 26.84 22.32
N GLU A 517 -18.69 27.53 23.36
CA GLU A 517 -17.33 28.03 23.51
C GLU A 517 -16.45 27.15 24.42
N SER A 518 -17.03 26.16 25.11
CA SER A 518 -16.32 25.22 26.00
C SER A 518 -16.87 23.80 25.86
N PRO A 519 -16.64 23.13 24.72
CA PRO A 519 -17.26 21.84 24.42
C PRO A 519 -16.76 20.72 25.33
N GLU A 520 -17.68 19.87 25.79
CA GLU A 520 -17.35 18.60 26.43
C GLU A 520 -16.94 17.52 25.41
N VAL A 521 -17.43 17.65 24.17
CA VAL A 521 -17.19 16.73 23.08
C VAL A 521 -16.77 17.49 21.82
N VAL A 522 -15.66 17.07 21.22
CA VAL A 522 -15.24 17.56 19.91
C VAL A 522 -15.46 16.47 18.86
N VAL A 523 -16.29 16.75 17.86
CA VAL A 523 -16.43 15.92 16.67
C VAL A 523 -15.41 16.38 15.64
N TRP A 524 -14.39 15.57 15.37
CA TRP A 524 -13.30 15.92 14.49
C TRP A 524 -13.61 15.53 13.04
N ALA A 525 -13.73 16.52 12.16
CA ALA A 525 -14.21 16.33 10.79
C ALA A 525 -13.25 16.93 9.74
N THR A 526 -11.95 17.00 10.06
CA THR A 526 -10.91 17.52 9.17
C THR A 526 -9.76 16.53 8.98
N GLY A 527 -9.35 16.32 7.73
CA GLY A 527 -8.21 15.47 7.40
C GLY A 527 -6.86 16.20 7.58
N ARG A 528 -5.77 15.43 7.58
CA ARG A 528 -4.39 15.92 7.78
C ARG A 528 -4.01 17.07 6.85
N ARG A 529 -4.23 16.93 5.53
CA ARG A 529 -3.90 17.97 4.53
C ARG A 529 -4.54 19.32 4.85
N ASN A 530 -5.83 19.31 5.20
CA ASN A 530 -6.56 20.53 5.57
C ASN A 530 -6.12 21.08 6.92
N MET A 531 -5.72 20.22 7.85
CA MET A 531 -5.24 20.62 9.17
C MET A 531 -3.86 21.29 9.11
N LEU A 532 -2.97 20.85 8.23
CA LEU A 532 -1.64 21.48 8.03
C LEU A 532 -1.74 22.95 7.59
N MET A 533 -2.81 23.31 6.89
CA MET A 533 -3.10 24.68 6.46
C MET A 533 -4.12 25.39 7.36
N GLY A 534 -4.59 24.70 8.41
CA GLY A 534 -5.67 25.15 9.26
C GLY A 534 -5.18 25.61 10.63
N THR A 535 -6.13 25.67 11.57
CA THR A 535 -5.86 26.02 12.96
C THR A 535 -6.35 24.91 13.89
N TRP A 536 -5.66 24.76 15.02
CA TRP A 536 -6.12 23.90 16.11
C TRP A 536 -7.31 24.56 16.84
N PRO A 537 -8.16 23.75 17.48
CA PRO A 537 -9.13 24.27 18.43
C PRO A 537 -8.45 25.11 19.51
N SER A 538 -9.22 25.98 20.15
CA SER A 538 -8.71 26.86 21.20
C SER A 538 -7.98 26.06 22.28
N SER A 539 -6.81 26.55 22.72
CA SER A 539 -6.06 25.94 23.82
C SER A 539 -6.81 25.99 25.16
N SER A 540 -7.86 26.80 25.27
CA SER A 540 -8.74 26.83 26.43
C SER A 540 -9.73 25.66 26.49
N TRP A 541 -9.94 24.94 25.39
CA TRP A 541 -10.85 23.81 25.35
C TRP A 541 -10.28 22.61 26.09
N LYS A 542 -11.13 21.98 26.91
CA LYS A 542 -10.80 20.78 27.69
C LYS A 542 -11.87 19.71 27.48
N PRO A 543 -12.06 19.23 26.24
CA PRO A 543 -13.08 18.23 25.98
C PRO A 543 -12.75 16.94 26.71
N LYS A 544 -13.78 16.24 27.17
CA LYS A 544 -13.64 14.90 27.75
C LYS A 544 -13.51 13.84 26.67
N LYS A 545 -14.06 14.10 25.49
CA LYS A 545 -14.15 13.15 24.39
C LYS A 545 -13.83 13.79 23.05
N VAL A 546 -13.17 13.03 22.18
CA VAL A 546 -13.01 13.35 20.76
C VAL A 546 -13.64 12.23 19.93
N VAL A 547 -14.68 12.57 19.16
CA VAL A 547 -15.33 11.68 18.19
C VAL A 547 -14.77 12.01 16.81
N ASP A 548 -13.86 11.20 16.33
CA ASP A 548 -13.17 11.41 15.07
C ASP A 548 -13.94 10.77 13.92
N LEU A 549 -14.20 11.52 12.84
CA LEU A 549 -14.79 10.96 11.63
C LEU A 549 -13.75 10.19 10.81
N ASN A 550 -12.47 10.45 11.06
CA ASN A 550 -11.38 9.73 10.44
C ASN A 550 -11.07 8.44 11.23
N TYR A 551 -10.69 7.39 10.50
CA TYR A 551 -10.28 6.09 11.04
C TYR A 551 -8.80 5.78 10.81
N SER A 552 -8.09 6.59 10.05
CA SER A 552 -6.67 6.38 9.74
C SER A 552 -5.77 6.75 10.93
N ASP A 553 -4.56 6.18 10.93
CA ASP A 553 -3.56 6.45 11.96
C ASP A 553 -2.94 7.84 11.87
N ASP A 554 -3.02 8.48 10.70
CA ASP A 554 -2.57 9.85 10.48
C ASP A 554 -3.62 10.89 10.88
N SER A 555 -4.70 10.51 11.57
CA SER A 555 -5.75 11.47 11.91
C SER A 555 -5.27 12.56 12.90
N PRO A 556 -5.43 13.85 12.55
CA PRO A 556 -5.21 14.94 13.51
C PRO A 556 -6.20 14.94 14.69
N GLY A 557 -7.37 14.30 14.56
CA GLY A 557 -8.32 14.17 15.67
C GLY A 557 -7.79 13.27 16.78
N LYS A 558 -7.12 12.18 16.39
CA LYS A 558 -6.41 11.28 17.32
C LYS A 558 -5.27 12.01 18.04
N GLU A 559 -4.55 12.86 17.32
CA GLU A 559 -3.52 13.74 17.86
C GLU A 559 -4.07 14.76 18.85
N TYR A 560 -5.16 15.44 18.49
CA TYR A 560 -5.85 16.37 19.38
C TYR A 560 -6.29 15.69 20.68
N ALA A 561 -6.88 14.50 20.59
CA ALA A 561 -7.31 13.73 21.75
C ALA A 561 -6.15 13.46 22.72
N GLN A 562 -4.98 13.09 22.19
CA GLN A 562 -3.78 12.88 23.00
C GLN A 562 -3.28 14.17 23.66
N LEU A 563 -3.29 15.29 22.94
CA LEU A 563 -2.83 16.60 23.45
C LEU A 563 -3.68 17.11 24.62
N VAL A 564 -5.00 16.89 24.58
CA VAL A 564 -5.92 17.39 25.62
C VAL A 564 -6.27 16.33 26.67
N GLY A 565 -5.74 15.10 26.54
CA GLY A 565 -6.05 13.99 27.43
C GLY A 565 -7.51 13.49 27.34
N ALA A 566 -8.14 13.63 26.18
CA ALA A 566 -9.52 13.21 25.96
C ALA A 566 -9.62 11.72 25.58
N GLU A 567 -10.75 11.11 25.91
CA GLU A 567 -11.11 9.79 25.39
C GLU A 567 -11.34 9.85 23.88
N TYR A 568 -10.71 8.96 23.12
CA TYR A 568 -10.77 8.94 21.66
C TYR A 568 -11.76 7.89 21.14
N PHE A 569 -12.64 8.30 20.23
CA PHE A 569 -13.56 7.43 19.49
C PHE A 569 -13.26 7.52 17.99
N SER A 570 -12.94 6.39 17.38
CA SER A 570 -12.60 6.30 15.95
C SER A 570 -13.83 6.41 15.03
N GLY A 571 -13.62 6.90 13.82
CA GLY A 571 -14.62 6.93 12.74
C GLY A 571 -14.88 5.57 12.08
N LEU A 572 -14.21 4.51 12.53
CA LEU A 572 -14.33 3.17 11.96
C LEU A 572 -15.78 2.62 11.93
N PRO A 573 -16.62 2.79 12.99
CA PRO A 573 -18.03 2.39 12.93
C PRO A 573 -18.84 3.13 11.86
N MET A 574 -18.56 4.42 11.65
CA MET A 574 -19.16 5.20 10.57
C MET A 574 -18.72 4.65 9.21
N PHE A 575 -17.43 4.36 9.03
CA PHE A 575 -16.89 3.74 7.82
C PHE A 575 -17.56 2.40 7.49
N PHE A 576 -17.77 1.52 8.47
CA PHE A 576 -18.46 0.25 8.22
C PHE A 576 -19.90 0.46 7.77
N ALA A 577 -20.67 1.28 8.47
CA ALA A 577 -22.07 1.49 8.13
C ALA A 577 -22.27 2.20 6.79
N GLN A 578 -21.41 3.15 6.41
CA GLN A 578 -21.47 3.72 5.05
C GLN A 578 -21.09 2.68 3.99
N ALA A 579 -20.09 1.83 4.24
CA ALA A 579 -19.60 0.85 3.27
C ALA A 579 -20.59 -0.31 3.07
N ASP A 580 -21.29 -0.74 4.12
CA ASP A 580 -22.41 -1.68 3.99
C ASP A 580 -23.56 -1.07 3.17
N LYS A 581 -23.88 0.20 3.42
CA LYS A 581 -24.92 0.89 2.64
C LYS A 581 -24.53 1.08 1.18
N GLN A 582 -23.24 1.18 0.85
CA GLN A 582 -22.77 1.15 -0.54
C GLN A 582 -23.13 -0.16 -1.23
N ARG A 583 -22.94 -1.30 -0.54
CA ARG A 583 -23.33 -2.63 -1.05
C ARG A 583 -24.83 -2.69 -1.33
N ASP A 584 -25.65 -2.27 -0.37
CA ASP A 584 -27.12 -2.21 -0.56
C ASP A 584 -27.51 -1.40 -1.79
N PHE A 585 -26.86 -0.24 -2.00
CA PHE A 585 -27.11 0.60 -3.16
C PHE A 585 -26.72 -0.10 -4.46
N TRP A 586 -25.52 -0.67 -4.52
CA TRP A 586 -25.04 -1.38 -5.69
C TRP A 586 -25.92 -2.58 -6.04
N SER A 587 -26.26 -3.43 -5.06
CA SER A 587 -27.16 -4.58 -5.28
C SER A 587 -28.53 -4.14 -5.81
N ARG A 588 -29.10 -3.04 -5.29
CA ARG A 588 -30.37 -2.48 -5.79
C ARG A 588 -30.29 -1.94 -7.22
N CYS A 589 -29.11 -1.47 -7.66
CA CYS A 589 -28.93 -0.95 -9.02
C CYS A 589 -28.71 -2.05 -10.06
N GLU A 590 -28.35 -3.25 -9.62
CA GLU A 590 -28.17 -4.43 -10.48
C GLU A 590 -29.46 -5.19 -10.74
N CYS A 591 -30.39 -5.13 -9.79
CA CYS A 591 -31.77 -5.61 -9.93
C CYS A 591 -32.57 -4.68 -10.85
#